data_AF-A0A521FKM6-F1
#
_entry.id   AF-A0A521FKM6-F1
#
_cell.length_a   1.000
_cell.length_b   1.000
_cell.length_c   1.000
_cell.angle_alpha   90.00
_cell.angle_beta   90.00
_cell.angle_gamma   90.00
#
_symmetry.space_group_name_H-M   'P 1'
#
loop_
_entity.id
_entity.type
_entity.pdbx_description
1 polymer ?
#
loop_
_entity_poly.entity_id
_entity_poly.type
_entity_poly.pdbx_seq_one_letter_code
_entity_poly.pdbx_strand_id
1 'polypeptide(L)'
;MVKKYFYTFFNPKKNLRIFRVYRENNHFGNGVKRVYHHHLMKTGGTSLNNMFLNLSHNQKDREADLYSKLMSQIDLRLFHNNWVFTAWNQLSLSSGLWHYGWSHRPIYKTILPNGTFTITTLRDPRQRVFSRYKQLIKYYNDGNPIRNHPKEFGW
;
A
#
# COMPACT_ATOMS: atom_id res chain seq x y z
N MET A 1 -8.33 -4.22 15.23
CA MET A 1 -7.11 -4.60 14.49
C MET A 1 -6.92 -6.11 14.30
N VAL A 2 -7.33 -6.96 15.25
CA VAL A 2 -7.14 -8.43 15.24
C VAL A 2 -7.63 -9.10 13.96
N LYS A 3 -8.81 -8.72 13.43
CA LYS A 3 -9.42 -9.35 12.25
C LYS A 3 -8.53 -9.33 10.99
N LYS A 4 -7.76 -8.25 10.78
CA LYS A 4 -6.89 -8.09 9.60
C LYS A 4 -5.70 -9.05 9.63
N TYR A 5 -4.98 -9.08 10.74
CA TYR A 5 -3.82 -9.95 10.89
C TYR A 5 -4.23 -11.41 10.99
N PHE A 6 -5.32 -11.69 11.69
CA PHE A 6 -5.94 -13.01 11.73
C PHE A 6 -6.30 -13.50 10.32
N TYR A 7 -7.02 -12.70 9.53
CA TYR A 7 -7.33 -13.07 8.14
C TYR A 7 -6.08 -13.26 7.27
N THR A 8 -5.05 -12.43 7.47
CA THR A 8 -3.78 -12.56 6.73
C THR A 8 -3.13 -13.92 6.97
N PHE A 9 -3.15 -14.40 8.22
CA PHE A 9 -2.57 -15.68 8.61
C PHE A 9 -3.45 -16.87 8.22
N PHE A 10 -4.74 -16.81 8.58
CA PHE A 10 -5.69 -17.92 8.46
C PHE A 10 -6.41 -18.00 7.11
N ASN A 11 -5.90 -17.34 6.07
CA ASN A 11 -6.40 -17.52 4.70
C ASN A 11 -5.38 -18.28 3.83
N PRO A 12 -5.27 -19.62 3.99
CA PRO A 12 -4.27 -20.42 3.30
C PRO A 12 -4.45 -20.39 1.79
N LYS A 13 -5.69 -20.38 1.29
CA LYS A 13 -5.97 -20.31 -0.16
C LYS A 13 -5.39 -19.04 -0.79
N LYS A 14 -5.63 -17.87 -0.18
CA LYS A 14 -5.08 -16.60 -0.66
C LYS A 14 -3.56 -16.55 -0.52
N ASN A 15 -3.02 -17.08 0.58
CA ASN A 15 -1.58 -17.12 0.82
C ASN A 15 -0.84 -18.00 -0.19
N LEU A 16 -1.35 -19.21 -0.47
CA LEU A 16 -0.79 -20.11 -1.48
C LEU A 16 -0.81 -19.48 -2.87
N ARG A 17 -1.93 -18.85 -3.25
CA ARG A 17 -2.04 -18.14 -4.54
C ARG A 17 -1.02 -17.01 -4.65
N ILE A 18 -0.90 -16.17 -3.63
CA ILE A 18 0.08 -15.08 -3.60
C ILE A 18 1.51 -15.63 -3.69
N PHE A 19 1.82 -16.67 -2.91
CA PHE A 19 3.14 -17.30 -2.92
C PHE A 19 3.51 -17.80 -4.32
N ARG A 20 2.58 -18.52 -4.98
CA ARG A 20 2.77 -19.03 -6.33
C ARG A 20 3.06 -17.90 -7.32
N VAL A 21 2.19 -16.90 -7.37
CA VAL A 21 2.31 -15.76 -8.29
C VAL A 21 3.62 -15.02 -8.07
N TYR A 22 3.94 -14.69 -6.82
CA TYR A 22 5.14 -13.95 -6.47
C TYR A 22 6.42 -14.72 -6.87
N ARG A 23 6.42 -16.05 -6.73
CA ARG A 23 7.56 -16.88 -7.11
C ARG A 23 7.72 -17.00 -8.61
N GLU A 24 6.62 -17.09 -9.34
CA GLU A 24 6.61 -17.26 -10.80
C GLU A 24 6.90 -15.95 -11.56
N ASN A 25 6.70 -14.79 -10.92
CA ASN A 25 6.78 -13.50 -11.60
C ASN A 25 7.74 -12.55 -10.90
N ASN A 26 8.93 -12.35 -11.48
CA ASN A 26 9.79 -11.24 -11.10
C ASN A 26 9.68 -10.11 -12.13
N HIS A 27 8.89 -9.08 -11.81
CA HIS A 27 8.69 -7.93 -12.69
C HIS A 27 9.88 -6.96 -12.69
N PHE A 28 10.79 -7.08 -11.73
CA PHE A 28 11.90 -6.15 -11.56
C PHE A 28 13.22 -6.86 -11.85
N GLY A 29 14.02 -6.30 -12.76
CA GLY A 29 15.35 -6.82 -13.10
C GLY A 29 16.40 -6.52 -12.02
N ASN A 30 17.65 -6.91 -12.28
CA ASN A 30 18.85 -6.47 -11.53
C ASN A 30 18.79 -6.72 -10.02
N GLY A 31 18.23 -7.85 -9.59
CA GLY A 31 18.19 -8.24 -8.17
C GLY A 31 17.17 -7.48 -7.32
N VAL A 32 16.45 -6.49 -7.88
CA VAL A 32 15.27 -5.91 -7.25
C VAL A 32 14.16 -6.94 -7.30
N LYS A 33 13.57 -7.24 -6.15
CA LYS A 33 12.46 -8.21 -6.03
C LYS A 33 11.11 -7.52 -5.85
N ARG A 34 11.14 -6.29 -5.34
CA ARG A 34 9.94 -5.56 -4.94
C ARG A 34 10.23 -4.07 -4.73
N VAL A 35 9.20 -3.24 -4.89
CA VAL A 35 9.27 -1.79 -4.72
C VAL A 35 8.38 -1.34 -3.56
N TYR A 36 8.97 -0.73 -2.56
CA TYR A 36 8.25 -0.16 -1.43
C TYR A 36 8.19 1.36 -1.51
N HIS A 37 6.99 1.91 -1.43
CA HIS A 37 6.79 3.35 -1.31
C HIS A 37 6.54 3.75 0.16
N HIS A 38 7.52 4.44 0.74
CA HIS A 38 7.36 5.14 2.01
C HIS A 38 6.51 6.40 1.77
N HIS A 39 5.21 6.24 1.93
CA HIS A 39 4.22 7.24 1.53
C HIS A 39 4.05 8.26 2.66
N LEU A 40 4.61 9.46 2.50
CA LEU A 40 4.26 10.58 3.36
C LEU A 40 2.91 11.17 2.92
N MET A 41 2.00 11.41 3.87
CA MET A 41 0.70 11.97 3.49
C MET A 41 0.87 13.35 2.82
N LYS A 42 0.07 13.58 1.78
CA LYS A 42 -0.07 14.86 1.06
C LYS A 42 1.15 15.29 0.22
N THR A 43 1.96 14.33 -0.20
CA THR A 43 3.11 14.54 -1.10
C THR A 43 2.88 14.04 -2.53
N GLY A 44 1.64 13.73 -2.91
CA GLY A 44 1.32 13.14 -4.22
C GLY A 44 1.43 11.61 -4.25
N GLY A 45 1.63 10.97 -3.10
CA GLY A 45 1.84 9.53 -3.04
C GLY A 45 0.67 8.65 -3.48
N THR A 46 -0.58 9.12 -3.40
CA THR A 46 -1.73 8.40 -3.99
C THR A 46 -1.60 8.30 -5.51
N SER A 47 -1.17 9.36 -6.18
CA SER A 47 -0.94 9.35 -7.64
C SER A 47 0.14 8.35 -8.01
N LEU A 48 1.25 8.32 -7.27
CA LEU A 48 2.32 7.35 -7.46
C LEU A 48 1.83 5.91 -7.25
N ASN A 49 1.03 5.67 -6.21
CA ASN A 49 0.44 4.35 -5.96
C ASN A 49 -0.47 3.91 -7.11
N ASN A 50 -1.30 4.81 -7.65
CA ASN A 50 -2.15 4.52 -8.80
C ASN A 50 -1.34 4.21 -10.06
N MET A 51 -0.24 4.94 -10.30
CA MET A 51 0.68 4.64 -11.39
C MET A 51 1.21 3.20 -11.31
N PHE A 52 1.68 2.76 -10.13
CA PHE A 52 2.16 1.39 -9.94
C PHE A 52 1.05 0.33 -10.04
N LEU A 53 -0.16 0.62 -9.55
CA LEU A 53 -1.30 -0.29 -9.72
C LEU A 53 -1.62 -0.48 -11.21
N ASN A 54 -1.59 0.60 -11.99
CA ASN A 54 -1.88 0.58 -13.41
C ASN A 54 -0.83 -0.16 -14.25
N LEU A 55 0.38 -0.41 -13.74
CA LEU A 55 1.34 -1.31 -14.41
C LEU A 55 0.82 -2.75 -14.55
N SER A 56 -0.17 -3.13 -13.74
CA SER A 56 -0.82 -4.43 -13.87
C SER A 56 -1.96 -4.45 -14.88
N HIS A 57 -2.34 -3.34 -15.49
CA HIS A 57 -3.40 -3.35 -16.50
C HIS A 57 -2.91 -3.95 -17.82
N ASN A 58 -3.72 -4.83 -18.39
CA ASN A 58 -3.56 -5.30 -19.76
C ASN A 58 -4.54 -4.56 -20.68
N GLN A 59 -4.31 -4.60 -22.00
CA GLN A 59 -5.18 -3.96 -23.00
C GLN A 59 -6.68 -4.35 -22.91
N LYS A 60 -6.98 -5.49 -22.27
CA LYS A 60 -8.34 -6.02 -22.12
C LYS A 60 -9.04 -5.58 -20.84
N ASP A 61 -8.34 -4.95 -19.91
CA ASP A 61 -8.94 -4.51 -18.66
C ASP A 61 -9.73 -3.23 -18.90
N ARG A 62 -11.02 -3.26 -18.55
CA ARG A 62 -11.78 -2.01 -18.35
C ARG A 62 -11.12 -1.25 -17.21
N GLU A 63 -11.10 0.07 -17.30
CA GLU A 63 -10.54 0.94 -16.26
C GLU A 63 -11.18 0.62 -14.90
N ALA A 64 -10.46 -0.18 -14.12
CA ALA A 64 -10.89 -0.62 -12.82
C ALA A 64 -10.17 0.23 -11.78
N ASP A 65 -10.92 0.79 -10.84
CA ASP A 65 -10.31 1.45 -9.69
C ASP A 65 -9.68 0.41 -8.75
N LEU A 66 -8.46 -0.03 -9.10
CA LEU A 66 -7.67 -0.99 -8.34
C LEU A 66 -7.34 -0.46 -6.94
N TYR A 67 -7.27 0.85 -6.77
CA TYR A 67 -7.01 1.45 -5.48
C TYR A 67 -8.18 1.20 -4.54
N SER A 68 -9.41 1.53 -4.96
CA SER A 68 -10.61 1.24 -4.17
C SER A 68 -10.81 -0.25 -3.93
N LYS A 69 -10.53 -1.10 -4.94
CA LYS A 69 -10.57 -2.57 -4.78
C LYS A 69 -9.56 -3.08 -3.76
N LEU A 70 -8.35 -2.51 -3.69
CA LEU A 70 -7.36 -2.87 -2.68
C LEU A 70 -7.79 -2.39 -1.29
N MET A 71 -8.30 -1.16 -1.18
CA MET A 71 -8.75 -0.57 0.08
C MET A 71 -9.95 -1.30 0.68
N SER A 72 -10.76 -1.97 -0.14
CA SER A 72 -11.88 -2.80 0.34
C SER A 72 -11.46 -4.19 0.83
N GLN A 73 -10.22 -4.63 0.59
CA GLN A 73 -9.73 -5.93 1.07
C GLN A 73 -9.46 -5.88 2.58
N ILE A 74 -9.94 -6.89 3.31
CA ILE A 74 -9.73 -7.01 4.78
C ILE A 74 -8.24 -6.95 5.16
N ASP A 75 -7.40 -7.65 4.40
CA ASP A 75 -5.95 -7.72 4.61
C ASP A 75 -5.16 -6.66 3.83
N LEU A 76 -5.85 -5.82 3.04
CA LEU A 76 -5.24 -4.84 2.14
C LEU A 76 -4.17 -5.48 1.23
N ARG A 77 -4.47 -6.67 0.70
CA ARG A 77 -3.69 -7.33 -0.35
C ARG A 77 -4.56 -7.57 -1.58
N LEU A 78 -4.06 -7.15 -2.73
CA LEU A 78 -4.72 -7.33 -4.03
C LEU A 78 -3.80 -8.13 -4.95
N PHE A 79 -4.38 -9.12 -5.64
CA PHE A 79 -3.77 -9.79 -6.77
C PHE A 79 -4.47 -9.32 -8.05
N HIS A 80 -3.70 -8.89 -9.04
CA HIS A 80 -4.23 -8.45 -10.33
C HIS A 80 -3.19 -8.72 -11.43
N ASN A 81 -3.54 -9.46 -12.49
CA ASN A 81 -2.67 -9.76 -13.64
C ASN A 81 -1.22 -10.11 -13.29
N ASN A 82 -1.03 -11.11 -12.43
CA ASN A 82 0.30 -11.55 -11.97
C ASN A 82 1.07 -10.52 -11.13
N TRP A 83 0.42 -9.44 -10.72
CA TRP A 83 0.92 -8.52 -9.71
C TRP A 83 0.33 -8.81 -8.35
N VAL A 84 1.14 -8.63 -7.30
CA VAL A 84 0.70 -8.67 -5.92
C VAL A 84 0.99 -7.31 -5.29
N PHE A 85 -0.08 -6.65 -4.84
CA PHE A 85 -0.06 -5.35 -4.19
C PHE A 85 -0.42 -5.47 -2.72
N THR A 86 0.20 -4.67 -1.87
CA THR A 86 -0.12 -4.63 -0.43
C THR A 86 -0.06 -3.21 0.14
N ALA A 87 -0.97 -2.88 1.06
CA ALA A 87 -1.00 -1.57 1.70
C ALA A 87 -1.18 -1.69 3.22
N TRP A 88 -0.42 -0.91 3.99
CA TRP A 88 -0.58 -0.70 5.45
C TRP A 88 -0.53 -1.96 6.35
N ASN A 89 -0.47 -3.18 5.79
CA ASN A 89 -0.45 -4.45 6.52
C ASN A 89 1.00 -4.81 6.85
N GLN A 90 1.41 -4.67 8.11
CA GLN A 90 2.80 -4.91 8.48
C GLN A 90 3.20 -6.37 8.27
N LEU A 91 2.35 -7.32 8.64
CA LEU A 91 2.64 -8.74 8.46
C LEU A 91 2.86 -9.07 6.97
N SER A 92 2.02 -8.55 6.09
CA SER A 92 2.17 -8.75 4.66
C SER A 92 3.37 -8.02 4.08
N LEU A 93 3.68 -6.81 4.56
CA LEU A 93 4.85 -6.06 4.13
C LEU A 93 6.14 -6.78 4.52
N SER A 94 6.22 -7.24 5.76
CA SER A 94 7.38 -7.95 6.30
C SER A 94 7.58 -9.35 5.71
N SER A 95 6.52 -10.03 5.23
CA SER A 95 6.68 -11.33 4.55
C SER A 95 7.35 -11.23 3.18
N GLY A 96 7.28 -10.06 2.53
CA GLY A 96 7.82 -9.85 1.20
C GLY A 96 7.02 -10.48 0.05
N LEU A 97 5.90 -11.15 0.30
CA LEU A 97 5.14 -11.80 -0.77
C LEU A 97 4.26 -10.79 -1.53
N TRP A 98 4.91 -9.81 -2.18
CA TRP A 98 4.32 -8.69 -2.91
C TRP A 98 5.36 -8.07 -3.86
N HIS A 99 4.88 -7.46 -4.95
CA HIS A 99 5.71 -6.74 -5.93
C HIS A 99 5.75 -5.24 -5.63
N TYR A 100 4.60 -4.64 -5.28
CA TYR A 100 4.54 -3.24 -4.87
C TYR A 100 3.78 -3.09 -3.54
N GLY A 101 4.37 -2.32 -2.63
CA GLY A 101 3.84 -2.13 -1.28
C GLY A 101 4.00 -0.70 -0.81
N TRP A 102 3.08 -0.22 0.03
CA TRP A 102 3.23 1.11 0.63
C TRP A 102 2.65 1.22 2.03
N SER A 103 3.19 2.17 2.79
CA SER A 103 2.54 2.63 4.00
C SER A 103 2.91 4.04 4.43
N HIS A 104 2.14 4.57 5.38
CA HIS A 104 2.44 5.81 6.09
C HIS A 104 3.28 5.59 7.36
N ARG A 105 3.76 4.36 7.61
CA ARG A 105 4.59 4.07 8.78
C ARG A 105 5.95 4.74 8.62
N PRO A 106 6.53 5.25 9.71
CA PRO A 106 7.90 5.73 9.69
C PRO A 106 8.87 4.64 9.22
N ILE A 107 9.88 5.05 8.44
CA ILE A 107 10.85 4.13 7.83
C ILE A 107 11.55 3.24 8.87
N TYR A 108 11.93 3.80 10.02
CA TYR A 108 12.61 3.09 11.10
C TYR A 108 11.73 2.06 11.83
N LYS A 109 10.40 2.10 11.64
CA LYS A 109 9.45 1.09 12.17
C LYS A 109 9.05 0.06 11.12
N THR A 110 9.53 0.19 9.89
CA THR A 110 9.12 -0.66 8.77
C THR A 110 10.17 -1.73 8.52
N ILE A 111 9.83 -2.98 8.82
CA ILE A 111 10.68 -4.13 8.51
C ILE A 111 10.39 -4.57 7.07
N LEU A 112 11.37 -4.41 6.18
CA LEU A 112 11.30 -4.80 4.78
C LEU A 112 12.31 -5.92 4.47
N PRO A 113 11.95 -6.92 3.66
CA PRO A 113 12.88 -7.98 3.28
C PRO A 113 13.96 -7.48 2.31
N ASN A 114 15.08 -8.20 2.24
CA ASN A 114 16.19 -7.90 1.32
C ASN A 114 15.74 -7.89 -0.15
N GLY A 115 16.42 -7.09 -0.97
CA GLY A 115 16.07 -6.87 -2.39
C GLY A 115 14.83 -5.99 -2.58
N THR A 116 14.44 -5.23 -1.56
CA THR A 116 13.37 -4.23 -1.66
C THR A 116 13.95 -2.89 -2.06
N PHE A 117 13.61 -2.39 -3.24
CA PHE A 117 13.89 -1.02 -3.65
C PHE A 117 12.90 -0.09 -2.97
N THR A 118 13.38 0.97 -2.30
CA THR A 118 12.51 1.89 -1.56
C THR A 118 12.48 3.26 -2.21
N ILE A 119 11.28 3.83 -2.31
CA ILE A 119 11.05 5.16 -2.86
C ILE A 119 10.21 5.99 -1.90
N THR A 120 10.34 7.30 -1.97
CA THR A 120 9.48 8.25 -1.26
C THR A 120 9.25 9.47 -2.11
N THR A 121 8.20 10.23 -1.76
CA THR A 121 7.88 11.50 -2.39
C THR A 121 7.89 12.58 -1.31
N LEU A 122 8.63 13.66 -1.55
CA LEU A 122 8.72 14.80 -0.67
C LEU A 122 8.01 16.00 -1.29
N ARG A 123 7.56 16.92 -0.44
CA ARG A 123 6.91 18.17 -0.81
C ARG A 123 7.33 19.26 0.16
N ASP A 124 7.35 20.50 -0.30
CA ASP A 124 7.48 21.66 0.59
C ASP A 124 6.60 21.49 1.85
N PRO A 125 7.18 21.60 3.07
CA PRO A 125 6.46 21.32 4.30
C PRO A 125 5.24 22.21 4.52
N ARG A 126 5.31 23.50 4.12
CA ARG A 126 4.23 24.47 4.28
C ARG A 126 3.04 24.08 3.40
N GLN A 127 3.31 23.76 2.13
CA GLN A 127 2.28 23.29 1.22
C GLN A 127 1.66 21.95 1.65
N ARG A 128 2.48 21.04 2.21
CA ARG A 128 2.01 19.75 2.72
C ARG A 128 1.04 19.94 3.90
N VAL A 129 1.40 20.79 4.86
CA VAL A 129 0.54 21.14 6.01
C VAL A 129 -0.75 21.79 5.54
N PHE A 130 -0.67 22.78 4.65
CA PHE A 130 -1.85 23.43 4.10
C PHE A 130 -2.77 22.45 3.35
N SER A 131 -2.20 21.53 2.56
CA SER A 131 -2.95 20.49 1.88
C SER A 131 -3.63 19.52 2.84
N ARG A 132 -2.97 19.18 3.96
CA ARG A 132 -3.56 18.36 5.03
C ARG A 132 -4.69 19.09 5.72
N TYR A 133 -4.50 20.37 6.06
CA TYR A 133 -5.52 21.22 6.68
C TYR A 133 -6.81 21.26 5.84
N LYS A 134 -6.71 21.57 4.54
CA LYS A 134 -7.86 21.57 3.62
C LYS A 134 -8.61 20.23 3.60
N GLN A 135 -7.90 19.11 3.67
CA GLN A 135 -8.53 17.78 3.75
C GLN A 135 -9.30 17.60 5.07
N LEU A 136 -8.74 18.05 6.19
CA LEU A 136 -9.38 17.92 7.50
C LEU A 136 -10.65 18.77 7.57
N ILE A 137 -10.61 20.01 7.06
CA ILE A 137 -11.79 20.87 6.95
C ILE A 137 -12.87 20.23 6.09
N LYS A 138 -12.51 19.66 4.93
CA LYS A 138 -13.46 18.92 4.10
C LYS A 138 -14.12 17.77 4.87
N TYR A 139 -13.33 16.95 5.57
CA TYR A 139 -13.89 15.85 6.37
C TYR A 139 -14.83 16.33 7.46
N TYR A 140 -14.46 17.39 8.18
CA TYR A 140 -15.31 18.01 9.20
C TYR A 140 -16.65 18.47 8.61
N ASN A 141 -16.61 19.20 7.49
CA ASN A 141 -17.81 19.70 6.81
C ASN A 141 -18.69 18.57 6.25
N ASP A 142 -18.09 17.48 5.76
CA ASP A 142 -18.79 16.30 5.26
C ASP A 142 -19.38 15.43 6.40
N GLY A 143 -19.27 15.85 7.67
CA GLY A 143 -19.70 15.07 8.84
C GLY A 143 -18.86 13.79 9.07
N ASN A 144 -17.73 13.66 8.37
CA ASN A 144 -16.85 12.52 8.52
C ASN A 144 -16.01 12.69 9.80
N PRO A 145 -15.79 11.62 10.58
CA PRO A 145 -14.91 11.70 11.73
C PRO A 145 -13.53 12.14 11.26
N ILE A 146 -12.97 13.16 11.90
CA ILE A 146 -11.58 13.56 11.69
C ILE A 146 -10.71 12.40 12.15
N ARG A 147 -10.36 11.53 11.21
CA ARG A 147 -9.42 10.43 11.44
C ARG A 147 -8.04 11.05 11.55
N ASN A 148 -7.62 11.32 12.78
CA ASN A 148 -6.20 11.26 13.13
C ASN A 148 -5.76 9.84 12.73
N HIS A 149 -4.99 9.70 11.65
CA HIS A 149 -4.44 8.39 11.30
C HIS A 149 -3.52 7.93 12.44
N PRO A 150 -3.53 6.61 12.73
CA PRO A 150 -4.48 5.89 13.56
C PRO A 150 -4.29 6.15 15.07
N LYS A 151 -5.34 5.87 15.87
CA LYS A 151 -5.37 5.80 17.35
C LYS A 151 -4.41 4.74 17.97
N GLU A 152 -3.35 4.36 17.27
CA GLU A 152 -2.46 3.24 17.62
C GLU A 152 -0.97 3.57 17.53
N PHE A 153 -0.63 4.85 17.41
CA PHE A 153 0.70 5.29 17.80
C PHE A 153 0.54 6.03 19.12
N GLY A 154 0.66 5.27 20.21
CA GLY A 154 0.91 5.85 21.52
C GLY A 154 2.07 6.85 21.42
N TRP A 155 1.79 8.06 21.85
CA TRP A 155 2.54 8.56 22.99
C TRP A 155 2.10 7.73 24.20
#